data_AF-A0AA36I8T7-F1
#
_entry.id   AF-A0AA36I8T7-F1
#
_cell.length_a   1.000
_cell.length_b   1.000
_cell.length_c   1.000
_cell.angle_alpha   90.00
_cell.angle_beta   90.00
_cell.angle_gamma   90.00
#
_symmetry.space_group_name_H-M   'P 1'
#
loop_
_entity.id
_entity.type
_entity.pdbx_description
1 polymer ?
#
loop_
_entity_poly.entity_id
_entity_poly.type
_entity_poly.pdbx_seq_one_letter_code
_entity_poly.pdbx_strand_id
1 'polypeptide(L)'
;MAATYGQLGNGYVPQAPSRPAGVAATAPLAASPQSRLFASPATSPFGSWDQLPGGMSSPEEEPDPDFDEMVSDLRRSFVGWLKKAELELKQHRSDIRRGRQAFEEEKLSVWQQFMAEKQREVEKIREDRRHAEEEMATQLRQVQADIEEARQRIGEERLRVEQEGSQRRRGVAHEYEKFRQEYGLFEAERQRLANPQLAAESTVDLNVGGTIFETTRTTLVQQQGSFLESLLSGRYQVSRDRYGRIFLNRDPEHFRTILNFLRNPQTPPMPRDLAESEALVQEASYYGVHFFPFPLVFAVGGHDGYEHLRAMEVLDVGNQCWRPCRAMATERTYFGAAALRNRLHVYGGQNLDYKALCDVEIYDCLRDSWEAGASMRFPRRNCASCELEGRLYAVGGFDGTRIIDSVEAYDSRLKSWMQMEPLPTPRSSAMATTSQGKLWVLGGTSGTRLRSVDVFDPRANRWETLKGEMVDVRSAGQAANCVHHVFALGGTDNEQRIHFSAECLDPDDHMFSLRAPMQESRMDFAAAVISDSIMVSGGQNGSVLSSTEFYRPELDEWQAGPSMAIPRYGHQCLLCSL
;
A
#
# COMPACT_ATOMS: atom_id res chain seq x y z
N MET A 1 -6.90 59.64 -22.58
CA MET A 1 -7.96 59.52 -23.61
C MET A 1 -8.37 58.05 -23.63
N ALA A 2 -9.44 57.66 -22.93
CA ALA A 2 -10.82 57.55 -23.43
C ALA A 2 -10.94 56.68 -24.69
N ALA A 3 -11.90 55.76 -24.89
CA ALA A 3 -12.87 55.00 -24.10
C ALA A 3 -13.64 54.17 -25.15
N THR A 4 -14.09 52.95 -24.84
CA THR A 4 -15.40 52.30 -25.18
C THR A 4 -15.25 50.76 -25.18
N TYR A 5 -15.84 50.04 -24.21
CA TYR A 5 -17.24 49.61 -24.03
C TYR A 5 -17.64 48.38 -24.85
N GLY A 6 -18.03 47.33 -24.14
CA GLY A 6 -18.62 46.09 -24.66
C GLY A 6 -18.95 45.12 -23.52
N GLN A 7 -19.98 45.44 -22.73
CA GLN A 7 -20.65 44.52 -21.80
C GLN A 7 -21.77 43.77 -22.53
N LEU A 8 -21.95 42.49 -22.20
CA LEU A 8 -23.17 41.69 -22.04
C LEU A 8 -22.64 40.29 -21.58
N GLY A 9 -22.93 39.69 -20.44
CA GLY A 9 -24.08 39.77 -19.55
C GLY A 9 -24.74 38.39 -19.51
N ASN A 10 -24.43 37.56 -18.50
CA ASN A 10 -25.38 36.66 -17.83
C ASN A 10 -24.70 35.91 -16.67
N GLY A 11 -25.10 36.28 -15.46
CA GLY A 11 -24.77 35.57 -14.23
C GLY A 11 -25.76 34.44 -13.96
N TYR A 12 -25.26 33.37 -13.35
CA TYR A 12 -26.06 32.34 -12.69
C TYR A 12 -25.63 32.28 -11.23
N VAL A 13 -26.56 32.60 -10.33
CA VAL A 13 -26.46 32.45 -8.88
C VAL A 13 -27.29 31.21 -8.50
N PRO A 14 -26.80 30.29 -7.65
CA PRO A 14 -27.58 29.12 -7.27
C PRO A 14 -28.57 29.44 -6.13
N GLN A 15 -29.84 29.11 -6.32
CA GLN A 15 -30.85 29.05 -5.27
C GLN A 15 -31.09 27.60 -4.84
N ALA A 16 -30.93 27.33 -3.54
CA ALA A 16 -31.75 26.39 -2.76
C ALA A 16 -32.82 27.26 -2.03
N PRO A 17 -34.02 26.78 -1.64
CA PRO A 17 -34.29 25.47 -1.03
C PRO A 17 -35.67 24.83 -1.39
N SER A 18 -35.90 23.57 -0.97
CA SER A 18 -37.19 23.14 -0.37
C SER A 18 -37.20 21.66 0.02
N ARG A 19 -37.51 21.40 1.29
CA ARG A 19 -38.17 20.16 1.76
C ARG A 19 -39.66 20.23 1.38
N PRO A 20 -40.34 19.08 1.24
CA PRO A 20 -41.38 18.82 2.25
C PRO A 20 -41.56 17.36 2.69
N ALA A 21 -42.08 17.26 3.92
CA ALA A 21 -43.06 16.31 4.47
C ALA A 21 -42.84 14.80 4.40
N GLY A 22 -42.80 14.22 5.60
CA GLY A 22 -42.92 12.78 5.83
C GLY A 22 -44.33 12.25 5.60
N VAL A 23 -44.39 10.94 5.35
CA VAL A 23 -45.59 10.11 5.45
C VAL A 23 -45.19 8.78 6.09
N ALA A 24 -46.09 8.29 6.93
CA ALA A 24 -46.01 7.17 7.85
C ALA A 24 -45.47 5.85 7.27
N ALA A 25 -44.62 5.19 8.06
CA ALA A 25 -44.30 3.77 7.89
C ALA A 25 -45.35 2.92 8.59
N THR A 26 -46.13 2.20 7.80
CA THR A 26 -46.98 1.07 8.22
C THR A 26 -46.20 -0.23 8.08
N ALA A 27 -46.45 -1.17 9.00
CA ALA A 27 -45.75 -2.43 9.17
C ALA A 27 -45.80 -3.36 7.93
N PRO A 28 -44.85 -4.32 7.81
CA PRO A 28 -45.09 -5.53 7.03
C PRO A 28 -45.36 -6.74 7.93
N LEU A 29 -46.43 -7.45 7.55
CA LEU A 29 -46.79 -8.81 7.93
C LEU A 29 -45.69 -9.80 7.51
N ALA A 30 -45.33 -10.73 8.40
CA ALA A 30 -44.53 -11.89 8.08
C ALA A 30 -45.38 -13.19 8.16
N ALA A 31 -45.60 -13.73 6.96
CA ALA A 31 -45.79 -15.12 6.51
C ALA A 31 -45.81 -16.29 7.53
N SER A 32 -46.86 -17.12 7.41
CA SER A 32 -46.85 -18.60 7.53
C SER A 32 -46.11 -19.22 6.32
N PRO A 33 -45.64 -20.50 6.26
CA PRO A 33 -46.41 -21.77 6.39
C PRO A 33 -45.57 -22.93 7.05
N GLN A 34 -45.96 -24.20 7.31
CA GLN A 34 -46.46 -25.35 6.50
C GLN A 34 -46.77 -26.49 7.52
N SER A 35 -47.92 -27.19 7.52
CA SER A 35 -48.29 -28.44 6.79
C SER A 35 -47.27 -29.61 6.98
N ARG A 36 -47.59 -30.84 7.43
CA ARG A 36 -48.48 -31.86 6.83
C ARG A 36 -48.49 -33.20 7.63
N LEU A 37 -49.65 -33.87 7.59
CA LEU A 37 -49.92 -35.29 7.28
C LEU A 37 -49.96 -36.41 8.34
N PHE A 38 -50.81 -37.38 7.97
CA PHE A 38 -51.14 -38.73 8.48
C PHE A 38 -52.26 -38.81 9.52
N ALA A 39 -53.16 -39.80 9.54
CA ALA A 39 -53.80 -40.70 8.58
C ALA A 39 -54.74 -41.59 9.43
N SER A 40 -55.92 -41.98 8.94
CA SER A 40 -56.78 -42.98 9.60
C SER A 40 -56.14 -44.38 9.61
N PRO A 41 -56.67 -45.36 10.38
CA PRO A 41 -57.74 -46.18 9.80
C PRO A 41 -58.88 -46.59 10.77
N ALA A 42 -59.92 -47.10 10.13
CA ALA A 42 -61.22 -47.57 10.61
C ALA A 42 -61.18 -48.83 11.49
N THR A 43 -62.29 -49.12 12.18
CA THR A 43 -63.13 -50.33 11.98
C THR A 43 -64.31 -50.37 12.97
N SER A 44 -65.55 -50.42 12.45
CA SER A 44 -66.70 -51.07 13.12
C SER A 44 -66.55 -52.60 13.03
N PRO A 45 -67.30 -53.42 13.80
CA PRO A 45 -68.60 -53.88 13.28
C PRO A 45 -69.68 -54.25 14.34
N PHE A 46 -70.88 -54.58 13.84
CA PHE A 46 -72.05 -55.25 14.46
C PHE A 46 -72.98 -54.39 15.34
N GLY A 47 -74.31 -54.40 15.19
CA GLY A 47 -75.20 -55.14 14.28
C GLY A 47 -76.66 -55.00 14.77
N SER A 48 -77.57 -54.62 13.88
CA SER A 48 -79.02 -54.53 14.13
C SER A 48 -79.68 -55.91 14.17
N TRP A 49 -80.71 -56.08 15.00
CA TRP A 49 -81.68 -57.18 14.88
C TRP A 49 -83.10 -56.67 15.18
N ASP A 50 -83.83 -56.42 14.10
CA ASP A 50 -85.28 -56.59 14.02
C ASP A 50 -85.52 -57.80 13.10
N GLN A 51 -86.25 -58.81 13.59
CA GLN A 51 -87.25 -59.66 12.90
C GLN A 51 -87.44 -61.04 13.55
N LEU A 52 -88.71 -61.38 13.77
CA LEU A 52 -89.31 -62.63 14.29
C LEU A 52 -89.13 -63.81 13.30
N PRO A 53 -89.36 -65.08 13.71
CA PRO A 53 -90.69 -65.67 13.48
C PRO A 53 -91.19 -66.74 14.50
N GLY A 54 -92.52 -66.80 14.68
CA GLY A 54 -93.34 -68.01 14.55
C GLY A 54 -93.16 -69.21 15.49
N GLY A 55 -94.02 -69.28 16.51
CA GLY A 55 -94.95 -70.39 16.78
C GLY A 55 -94.43 -71.71 17.35
N MET A 56 -94.82 -72.03 18.59
CA MET A 56 -95.41 -73.33 18.96
C MET A 56 -96.02 -73.30 20.37
N SER A 57 -97.20 -73.91 20.45
CA SER A 57 -98.09 -74.28 21.57
C SER A 57 -97.52 -74.38 23.00
N SER A 58 -98.27 -73.80 23.94
CA SER A 58 -98.64 -74.19 25.33
C SER A 58 -98.08 -75.53 25.87
N PRO A 59 -97.78 -75.64 27.19
CA PRO A 59 -98.68 -75.26 28.27
C PRO A 59 -98.09 -74.40 29.39
N GLU A 60 -99.02 -73.80 30.12
CA GLU A 60 -98.88 -73.04 31.34
C GLU A 60 -98.12 -73.83 32.43
N GLU A 61 -96.99 -73.28 32.87
CA GLU A 61 -96.40 -73.57 34.18
C GLU A 61 -96.29 -72.24 34.94
N GLU A 62 -96.77 -72.25 36.18
CA GLU A 62 -96.91 -71.10 37.06
C GLU A 62 -95.56 -70.37 37.28
N PRO A 63 -95.52 -69.03 37.31
CA PRO A 63 -94.32 -68.30 37.67
C PRO A 63 -94.07 -68.43 39.19
N ASP A 64 -92.92 -69.01 39.53
CA ASP A 64 -92.39 -69.12 40.89
C ASP A 64 -92.24 -67.72 41.52
N PRO A 65 -92.97 -67.38 42.60
CA PRO A 65 -92.94 -66.06 43.23
C PRO A 65 -91.54 -65.63 43.71
N ASP A 66 -90.64 -66.59 43.97
CA ASP A 66 -89.29 -66.32 44.48
C ASP A 66 -88.35 -65.77 43.38
N PHE A 67 -88.58 -66.09 42.09
CA PHE A 67 -87.69 -65.64 41.01
C PHE A 67 -87.90 -64.16 40.64
N ASP A 68 -89.16 -63.70 40.63
CA ASP A 68 -89.50 -62.30 40.33
C ASP A 68 -89.10 -61.36 41.49
N GLU A 69 -89.15 -61.82 42.74
CA GLU A 69 -88.68 -61.07 43.89
C GLU A 69 -87.14 -60.90 43.86
N MET A 70 -86.41 -61.98 43.53
CA MET A 70 -84.95 -61.94 43.42
C MET A 70 -84.45 -61.07 42.25
N VAL A 71 -85.14 -61.08 41.10
CA VAL A 71 -84.84 -60.21 39.95
C VAL A 71 -85.19 -58.75 40.24
N SER A 72 -86.26 -58.50 40.98
CA SER A 72 -86.64 -57.16 41.45
C SER A 72 -85.60 -56.57 42.40
N ASP A 73 -85.09 -57.37 43.33
CA ASP A 73 -84.02 -56.97 44.25
C ASP A 73 -82.70 -56.74 43.52
N LEU A 74 -82.32 -57.61 42.57
CA LEU A 74 -81.12 -57.38 41.75
C LEU A 74 -81.23 -56.10 40.92
N ARG A 75 -82.42 -55.79 40.37
CA ARG A 75 -82.68 -54.52 39.67
C ARG A 75 -82.60 -53.32 40.61
N ARG A 76 -83.12 -53.41 41.84
CA ARG A 76 -83.02 -52.34 42.84
C ARG A 76 -81.58 -52.10 43.25
N SER A 77 -80.80 -53.16 43.47
CA SER A 77 -79.37 -53.07 43.78
C SER A 77 -78.56 -52.50 42.62
N PHE A 78 -78.83 -52.94 41.38
CA PHE A 78 -78.14 -52.43 40.19
C PHE A 78 -78.49 -50.96 39.90
N VAL A 79 -79.76 -50.57 40.02
CA VAL A 79 -80.20 -49.17 39.89
C VAL A 79 -79.64 -48.32 41.03
N GLY A 80 -79.55 -48.86 42.25
CA GLY A 80 -78.90 -48.22 43.39
C GLY A 80 -77.41 -47.98 43.14
N TRP A 81 -76.71 -48.99 42.61
CA TRP A 81 -75.30 -48.88 42.22
C TRP A 81 -75.08 -47.87 41.09
N LEU A 82 -75.93 -47.88 40.06
CA LEU A 82 -75.90 -46.91 38.96
C LEU A 82 -76.11 -45.47 39.44
N LYS A 83 -77.08 -45.24 40.34
CA LYS A 83 -77.30 -43.92 40.95
C LYS A 83 -76.11 -43.48 41.80
N LYS A 84 -75.48 -44.41 42.52
CA LYS A 84 -74.26 -44.13 43.30
C LYS A 84 -73.08 -43.79 42.39
N ALA A 85 -72.84 -44.56 41.33
CA ALA A 85 -71.79 -44.32 40.35
C ALA A 85 -72.01 -42.99 39.59
N GLU A 86 -73.27 -42.67 39.23
CA GLU A 86 -73.62 -41.39 38.61
C GLU A 86 -73.35 -40.21 39.56
N LEU A 87 -73.65 -40.37 40.85
CA LEU A 87 -73.38 -39.36 41.87
C LEU A 87 -71.87 -39.18 42.09
N GLU A 88 -71.10 -40.27 42.17
CA GLU A 88 -69.64 -40.25 42.28
C GLU A 88 -68.99 -39.59 41.06
N LEU A 89 -69.46 -39.89 39.84
CA LEU A 89 -68.99 -39.22 38.62
C LEU A 89 -69.34 -37.74 38.57
N LYS A 90 -70.53 -37.34 39.06
CA LYS A 90 -70.92 -35.93 39.18
C LYS A 90 -70.05 -35.19 40.19
N GLN A 91 -69.75 -35.82 41.34
CA GLN A 91 -68.83 -35.27 42.34
C GLN A 91 -67.42 -35.15 41.76
N HIS A 92 -66.88 -36.20 41.13
CA HIS A 92 -65.56 -36.18 40.53
C HIS A 92 -65.42 -35.12 39.42
N ARG A 93 -66.46 -34.97 38.58
CA ARG A 93 -66.53 -33.89 37.58
C ARG A 93 -66.57 -32.49 38.21
N SER A 94 -67.25 -32.33 39.35
CA SER A 94 -67.27 -31.08 40.10
C SER A 94 -65.91 -30.78 40.72
N ASP A 95 -65.22 -31.79 41.24
CA ASP A 95 -63.89 -31.67 41.84
C ASP A 95 -62.84 -31.31 40.79
N ILE A 96 -62.87 -31.96 39.62
CA ILE A 96 -62.01 -31.60 38.48
C ILE A 96 -62.27 -30.16 38.04
N ARG A 97 -63.52 -29.71 37.99
CA ARG A 97 -63.84 -28.31 37.63
C ARG A 97 -63.31 -27.31 38.65
N ARG A 98 -63.46 -27.60 39.95
CA ARG A 98 -62.90 -26.77 41.01
C ARG A 98 -61.37 -26.76 40.99
N GLY A 99 -60.74 -27.92 40.79
CA GLY A 99 -59.29 -28.05 40.65
C GLY A 99 -58.75 -27.27 39.44
N ARG A 100 -59.47 -27.30 38.31
CA ARG A 100 -59.10 -26.50 37.13
C ARG A 100 -59.20 -25.00 37.39
N GLN A 101 -60.25 -24.54 38.05
CA GLN A 101 -60.40 -23.11 38.40
C GLN A 101 -59.31 -22.66 39.36
N ALA A 102 -59.03 -23.44 40.41
CA ALA A 102 -57.95 -23.14 41.36
C ALA A 102 -56.58 -23.09 40.66
N PHE A 103 -56.32 -24.01 39.73
CA PHE A 103 -55.08 -24.01 38.93
C PHE A 103 -54.99 -22.81 37.99
N GLU A 104 -56.09 -22.40 37.36
CA GLU A 104 -56.13 -21.21 36.50
C GLU A 104 -55.90 -19.92 37.31
N GLU A 105 -56.44 -19.83 38.53
CA GLU A 105 -56.21 -18.72 39.47
C GLU A 105 -54.76 -18.67 39.97
N GLU A 106 -54.19 -19.82 40.34
CA GLU A 106 -52.79 -19.93 40.77
C GLU A 106 -51.83 -19.56 39.64
N LYS A 107 -52.09 -20.05 38.42
CA LYS A 107 -51.32 -19.68 37.23
C LYS A 107 -51.36 -18.17 36.97
N LEU A 108 -52.51 -17.54 37.15
CA LEU A 108 -52.65 -16.08 36.97
C LEU A 108 -51.86 -15.32 38.04
N SER A 109 -51.92 -15.78 39.29
CA SER A 109 -51.18 -15.19 40.42
C SER A 109 -49.67 -15.26 40.21
N VAL A 110 -49.15 -16.44 39.84
CA VAL A 110 -47.72 -16.64 39.55
C VAL A 110 -47.28 -15.79 38.36
N TRP A 111 -48.10 -15.69 37.31
CA TRP A 111 -47.80 -14.85 36.16
C TRP A 111 -47.73 -13.35 36.53
N GLN A 112 -48.64 -12.88 37.38
CA GLN A 112 -48.61 -11.50 37.88
C GLN A 112 -47.38 -11.22 38.75
N GLN A 113 -46.98 -12.16 39.62
CA GLN A 113 -45.76 -12.05 40.42
C GLN A 113 -44.51 -11.98 39.53
N PHE A 114 -44.41 -12.86 38.53
CA PHE A 114 -43.30 -12.85 37.57
C PHE A 114 -43.23 -11.53 36.79
N MET A 115 -44.37 -11.01 36.33
CA MET A 115 -44.41 -9.73 35.61
C MET A 115 -44.00 -8.57 36.52
N ALA A 116 -44.42 -8.57 37.79
CA ALA A 116 -44.02 -7.55 38.77
C ALA A 116 -42.51 -7.60 39.08
N GLU A 117 -41.94 -8.79 39.22
CA GLU A 117 -40.50 -8.99 39.42
C GLU A 117 -39.69 -8.54 38.20
N LYS A 118 -40.13 -8.94 37.00
CA LYS A 118 -39.53 -8.47 35.74
C LYS A 118 -39.56 -6.94 35.62
N GLN A 119 -40.67 -6.31 36.02
CA GLN A 119 -40.79 -4.86 36.00
C GLN A 119 -39.78 -4.19 36.94
N ARG A 120 -39.59 -4.73 38.15
CA ARG A 120 -38.59 -4.23 39.11
C ARG A 120 -37.16 -4.37 38.59
N GLU A 121 -36.83 -5.51 37.99
CA GLU A 121 -35.48 -5.73 37.45
C GLU A 121 -35.18 -4.80 36.28
N VAL A 122 -36.17 -4.54 35.41
CA VAL A 122 -36.04 -3.56 34.32
C VAL A 122 -35.83 -2.14 34.86
N GLU A 123 -36.56 -1.75 35.91
CA GLU A 123 -36.39 -0.43 36.54
C GLU A 123 -34.99 -0.29 37.16
N LYS A 124 -34.49 -1.35 37.84
CA LYS A 124 -33.15 -1.39 38.42
C LYS A 124 -32.05 -1.25 37.36
N ILE A 125 -32.13 -2.01 36.26
CA ILE A 125 -31.18 -1.90 35.14
C ILE A 125 -31.19 -0.49 34.54
N ARG A 126 -32.36 0.16 34.50
CA ARG A 126 -32.50 1.52 34.00
C ARG A 126 -31.85 2.54 34.92
N GLU A 127 -31.98 2.38 36.23
CA GLU A 127 -31.31 3.23 37.22
C GLU A 127 -29.78 3.04 37.21
N ASP A 128 -29.30 1.80 37.17
CA ASP A 128 -27.86 1.47 37.08
C ASP A 128 -27.24 2.08 35.82
N ARG A 129 -27.94 1.99 34.68
CA ARG A 129 -27.49 2.61 33.42
C ARG A 129 -27.44 4.13 33.51
N ARG A 130 -28.41 4.78 34.16
CA ARG A 130 -28.38 6.22 34.37
C ARG A 130 -27.18 6.63 35.23
N HIS A 131 -26.91 5.91 36.31
CA HIS A 131 -25.77 6.19 37.18
C HIS A 131 -24.44 6.05 36.42
N ALA A 132 -24.28 5.00 35.60
CA ALA A 132 -23.10 4.81 34.78
C ALA A 132 -22.92 5.93 33.72
N GLU A 133 -24.02 6.38 33.10
CA GLU A 133 -24.00 7.52 32.16
C GLU A 133 -23.58 8.84 32.86
N GLU A 134 -24.04 9.07 34.09
CA GLU A 134 -23.66 10.25 34.90
C GLU A 134 -22.20 10.22 35.36
N GLU A 135 -21.69 9.05 35.77
CA GLU A 135 -20.28 8.85 36.10
C GLU A 135 -19.37 9.08 34.89
N MET A 136 -19.75 8.49 33.74
CA MET A 136 -18.99 8.63 32.50
C MET A 136 -19.00 10.09 32.01
N ALA A 137 -20.11 10.81 32.14
CA ALA A 137 -20.21 12.24 31.82
C ALA A 137 -19.35 13.12 32.76
N THR A 138 -19.13 12.67 34.00
CA THR A 138 -18.27 13.37 34.97
C THR A 138 -16.80 13.13 34.65
N GLN A 139 -16.42 11.89 34.31
CA GLN A 139 -15.07 11.56 33.84
C GLN A 139 -14.71 12.29 32.54
N LEU A 140 -15.64 12.37 31.58
CA LEU A 140 -15.44 13.09 30.33
C LEU A 140 -15.16 14.59 30.58
N ARG A 141 -15.90 15.22 31.51
CA ARG A 141 -15.68 16.62 31.89
C ARG A 141 -14.30 16.84 32.52
N GLN A 142 -13.84 15.91 33.36
CA GLN A 142 -12.49 15.98 33.93
C GLN A 142 -11.41 15.89 32.84
N VAL A 143 -11.52 14.91 31.94
CA VAL A 143 -10.56 14.74 30.83
C VAL A 143 -10.56 15.97 29.91
N GLN A 144 -11.72 16.57 29.63
CA GLN A 144 -11.79 17.80 28.84
C GLN A 144 -11.10 18.98 29.54
N ALA A 145 -11.26 19.13 30.85
CA ALA A 145 -10.56 20.16 31.62
C ALA A 145 -9.04 19.95 31.61
N ASP A 146 -8.57 18.70 31.77
CA ASP A 146 -7.15 18.36 31.75
C ASP A 146 -6.53 18.63 30.35
N ILE A 147 -7.27 18.34 29.27
CA ILE A 147 -6.84 18.64 27.89
C ILE A 147 -6.75 20.15 27.67
N GLU A 148 -7.70 20.93 28.16
CA GLU A 148 -7.70 22.40 28.01
C GLU A 148 -6.52 23.02 28.76
N GLU A 149 -6.24 22.54 29.99
CA GLU A 149 -5.09 22.98 30.78
C GLU A 149 -3.75 22.59 30.12
N ALA A 150 -3.64 21.37 29.58
CA ALA A 150 -2.46 20.94 28.84
C ALA A 150 -2.24 21.78 27.57
N ARG A 151 -3.32 22.12 26.85
CA ARG A 151 -3.26 23.02 25.67
C ARG A 151 -2.78 24.41 26.05
N GLN A 152 -3.22 24.95 27.19
CA GLN A 152 -2.74 26.26 27.67
C GLN A 152 -1.26 26.22 28.01
N ARG A 153 -0.79 25.20 28.76
CA ARG A 153 0.65 25.05 29.09
C ARG A 153 1.52 24.91 27.84
N ILE A 154 1.10 24.08 26.88
CA ILE A 154 1.80 23.92 25.59
C ILE A 154 1.79 25.23 24.79
N GLY A 155 0.69 25.98 24.83
CA GLY A 155 0.59 27.29 24.18
C GLY A 155 1.56 28.32 24.76
N GLU A 156 1.67 28.39 26.09
CA GLU A 156 2.60 29.27 26.79
C GLU A 156 4.07 28.88 26.53
N GLU A 157 4.38 27.59 26.57
CA GLU A 157 5.72 27.07 26.29
C GLU A 157 6.11 27.30 24.83
N ARG A 158 5.18 27.12 23.88
CA ARG A 158 5.37 27.42 22.46
C ARG A 158 5.66 28.90 22.22
N LEU A 159 4.93 29.80 22.88
CA LEU A 159 5.17 31.24 22.82
C LEU A 159 6.55 31.61 23.38
N ARG A 160 6.99 30.98 24.46
CA ARG A 160 8.32 31.17 25.04
C ARG A 160 9.43 30.68 24.09
N VAL A 161 9.27 29.49 23.52
CA VAL A 161 10.20 28.93 22.52
C VAL A 161 10.23 29.78 21.24
N GLU A 162 9.09 30.34 20.83
CA GLU A 162 9.02 31.21 19.66
C GLU A 162 9.67 32.58 19.90
N GLN A 163 9.58 33.11 21.12
CA GLN A 163 10.29 34.33 21.54
C GLN A 163 11.80 34.09 21.63
N GLU A 164 12.24 33.00 22.26
CA GLU A 164 13.65 32.59 22.32
C GLU A 164 14.21 32.29 20.91
N GLY A 165 13.43 31.61 20.07
CA GLY A 165 13.74 31.34 18.67
C GLY A 165 13.79 32.60 17.82
N SER A 166 12.94 33.60 18.08
CA SER A 166 12.98 34.89 17.41
C SER A 166 14.17 35.75 17.85
N GLN A 167 14.59 35.66 19.12
CA GLN A 167 15.83 36.28 19.59
C GLN A 167 17.07 35.60 19.00
N ARG A 168 17.09 34.26 18.95
CA ARG A 168 18.15 33.50 18.26
C ARG A 168 18.18 33.78 16.77
N ARG A 169 17.04 33.85 16.09
CA ARG A 169 16.94 34.23 14.67
C ARG A 169 17.44 35.65 14.42
N ARG A 170 17.19 36.60 15.33
CA ARG A 170 17.78 37.94 15.24
C ARG A 170 19.29 37.93 15.46
N GLY A 171 19.79 37.13 16.41
CA GLY A 171 21.23 36.94 16.63
C GLY A 171 21.93 36.30 15.43
N VAL A 172 21.36 35.21 14.90
CA VAL A 172 21.83 34.51 13.70
C VAL A 172 21.68 35.41 12.47
N ALA A 173 20.62 36.20 12.33
CA ALA A 173 20.51 37.17 11.24
C ALA A 173 21.60 38.24 11.35
N HIS A 174 21.89 38.75 12.54
CA HIS A 174 22.99 39.70 12.75
C HIS A 174 24.37 39.08 12.45
N GLU A 175 24.59 37.84 12.87
CA GLU A 175 25.81 37.09 12.54
C GLU A 175 25.88 36.74 11.06
N TYR A 176 24.77 36.37 10.42
CA TYR A 176 24.66 36.07 9.00
C TYR A 176 24.87 37.33 8.15
N GLU A 177 24.40 38.48 8.61
CA GLU A 177 24.58 39.76 7.93
C GLU A 177 26.01 40.29 8.12
N LYS A 178 26.61 40.05 9.29
CA LYS A 178 28.05 40.25 9.53
C LYS A 178 28.91 39.31 8.68
N PHE A 179 28.54 38.03 8.60
CA PHE A 179 29.21 37.02 7.77
C PHE A 179 28.99 37.31 6.29
N ARG A 180 27.85 37.85 5.87
CA ARG A 180 27.58 38.29 4.50
C ARG A 180 28.39 39.52 4.14
N GLN A 181 28.59 40.45 5.07
CA GLN A 181 29.48 41.59 4.88
C GLN A 181 30.95 41.15 4.84
N GLU A 182 31.39 40.26 5.73
CA GLU A 182 32.73 39.68 5.73
C GLU A 182 32.98 38.79 4.50
N TYR A 183 32.00 37.99 4.08
CA TYR A 183 32.03 37.18 2.87
C TYR A 183 31.95 38.04 1.61
N GLY A 184 31.20 39.14 1.63
CA GLY A 184 31.15 40.11 0.54
C GLY A 184 32.47 40.89 0.42
N LEU A 185 33.11 41.24 1.53
CA LEU A 185 34.46 41.80 1.57
C LEU A 185 35.49 40.78 1.13
N PHE A 186 35.38 39.52 1.56
CA PHE A 186 36.24 38.42 1.13
C PHE A 186 36.03 38.05 -0.34
N GLU A 187 34.81 38.10 -0.87
CA GLU A 187 34.50 37.93 -2.30
C GLU A 187 34.99 39.13 -3.11
N ALA A 188 34.89 40.35 -2.59
CA ALA A 188 35.44 41.54 -3.23
C ALA A 188 36.99 41.52 -3.22
N GLU A 189 37.61 41.02 -2.15
CA GLU A 189 39.05 40.74 -2.04
C GLU A 189 39.45 39.59 -2.98
N ARG A 190 38.63 38.53 -3.07
CA ARG A 190 38.80 37.40 -4.00
C ARG A 190 38.60 37.83 -5.44
N GLN A 191 37.68 38.73 -5.75
CA GLN A 191 37.48 39.32 -7.09
C GLN A 191 38.59 40.33 -7.42
N ARG A 192 39.20 40.98 -6.43
CA ARG A 192 40.42 41.79 -6.60
C ARG A 192 41.67 40.93 -6.84
N LEU A 193 41.78 39.77 -6.17
CA LEU A 193 42.89 38.82 -6.32
C LEU A 193 42.72 37.89 -7.53
N ALA A 194 41.49 37.56 -7.90
CA ALA A 194 41.11 36.86 -9.12
C ALA A 194 40.92 37.89 -10.22
N ASN A 195 42.02 38.48 -10.67
CA ASN A 195 42.03 39.26 -11.91
C ASN A 195 41.70 38.28 -13.06
N PRO A 196 40.45 38.24 -13.58
CA PRO A 196 40.00 37.14 -14.45
C PRO A 196 40.60 37.23 -15.85
N GLN A 197 41.25 38.35 -16.17
CA GLN A 197 41.79 38.64 -17.50
C GLN A 197 43.24 38.14 -17.70
N LEU A 198 43.91 37.60 -16.67
CA LEU A 198 45.24 36.99 -16.82
C LEU A 198 45.29 35.46 -16.61
N ALA A 199 44.28 34.85 -15.98
CA ALA A 199 44.23 33.40 -15.77
C ALA A 199 43.42 32.64 -16.83
N ALA A 200 42.65 33.36 -17.65
CA ALA A 200 41.75 32.81 -18.66
C ALA A 200 42.46 32.16 -19.87
N GLU A 201 43.79 32.29 -19.99
CA GLU A 201 44.58 31.73 -21.10
C GLU A 201 45.80 30.93 -20.64
N SER A 202 45.80 30.40 -19.41
CA SER A 202 46.83 29.41 -19.05
C SER A 202 46.49 28.07 -19.69
N THR A 203 47.22 27.76 -20.77
CA THR A 203 47.30 26.41 -21.30
C THR A 203 47.92 25.49 -20.24
N VAL A 204 47.35 24.30 -20.12
CA VAL A 204 47.76 23.26 -19.19
C VAL A 204 48.09 22.03 -20.02
N ASP A 205 49.31 21.55 -19.85
CA ASP A 205 49.76 20.32 -20.47
C ASP A 205 49.61 19.18 -19.47
N LEU A 206 48.80 18.19 -19.84
CA LEU A 206 48.59 16.96 -19.09
C LEU A 206 49.29 15.82 -19.81
N ASN A 207 50.03 14.99 -19.08
CA ASN A 207 50.55 13.73 -19.57
C ASN A 207 49.66 12.59 -19.05
N VAL A 208 48.84 12.00 -19.93
CA VAL A 208 47.96 10.88 -19.59
C VAL A 208 48.46 9.63 -20.30
N GLY A 209 48.90 8.63 -19.55
CA GLY A 209 49.40 7.36 -20.11
C GLY A 209 50.62 7.50 -21.03
N GLY A 210 51.36 8.62 -20.95
CA GLY A 210 52.48 8.93 -21.86
C GLY A 210 52.12 9.87 -23.01
N THR A 211 50.84 10.11 -23.27
CA THR A 211 50.33 11.02 -24.31
C THR A 211 50.12 12.41 -23.74
N ILE A 212 50.54 13.44 -24.47
CA ILE A 212 50.42 14.84 -24.03
C ILE A 212 49.14 15.45 -24.58
N PHE A 213 48.36 16.05 -23.67
CA PHE A 213 47.13 16.76 -23.97
C PHE A 213 47.28 18.23 -23.57
N GLU A 214 47.23 19.11 -24.57
CA GLU A 214 47.21 20.56 -24.37
C GLU A 214 45.75 21.03 -24.30
N THR A 215 45.39 21.70 -23.22
CA THR A 215 44.03 22.22 -23.02
C THR A 215 44.06 23.47 -22.14
N THR A 216 42.94 24.16 -21.98
CA THR A 216 42.84 25.29 -21.04
C THR A 216 42.44 24.81 -19.65
N ARG A 217 42.85 25.57 -18.64
CA ARG A 217 42.36 25.39 -17.27
C ARG A 217 40.84 25.44 -17.21
N THR A 218 40.20 26.35 -17.97
CA THR A 218 38.75 26.54 -18.00
C THR A 218 37.99 25.27 -18.41
N THR A 219 38.48 24.53 -19.39
CA THR A 219 37.87 23.26 -19.83
C THR A 219 37.89 22.18 -18.74
N LEU A 220 38.97 22.09 -17.97
CA LEU A 220 39.14 21.04 -16.97
C LEU A 220 38.38 21.31 -15.66
N VAL A 221 38.02 22.57 -15.40
CA VAL A 221 37.35 22.99 -14.15
C VAL A 221 35.85 23.30 -14.34
N GLN A 222 35.27 22.95 -15.49
CA GLN A 222 33.85 23.23 -15.76
C GLN A 222 32.91 22.55 -14.76
N GLN A 223 33.24 21.32 -14.34
CA GLN A 223 32.45 20.55 -13.39
C GLN A 223 33.04 20.67 -11.98
N GLN A 224 32.33 21.36 -11.11
CA GLN A 224 32.73 21.57 -9.72
C GLN A 224 32.71 20.25 -8.95
N GLY A 225 33.70 20.04 -8.07
CA GLY A 225 33.83 18.81 -7.30
C GLY A 225 34.41 17.62 -8.08
N SER A 226 34.68 17.79 -9.38
CA SER A 226 35.39 16.78 -10.17
C SER A 226 36.84 16.61 -9.70
N PHE A 227 37.40 15.42 -9.97
CA PHE A 227 38.81 15.17 -9.69
C PHE A 227 39.72 16.09 -10.52
N LEU A 228 39.31 16.43 -11.75
CA LEU A 228 40.05 17.35 -12.62
C LEU A 228 40.12 18.77 -12.06
N GLU A 229 39.04 19.28 -11.47
CA GLU A 229 39.04 20.58 -10.77
C GLU A 229 39.94 20.54 -9.53
N SER A 230 39.77 19.49 -8.72
CA SER A 230 40.57 19.28 -7.51
C SER A 230 42.06 19.21 -7.81
N LEU A 231 42.45 18.56 -8.91
CA LEU A 231 43.83 18.40 -9.34
C LEU A 231 44.49 19.74 -9.73
N LEU A 232 43.72 20.68 -10.27
CA LEU A 232 44.21 22.02 -10.63
C LEU A 232 44.07 23.04 -9.50
N SER A 233 43.29 22.74 -8.47
CA SER A 233 43.09 23.61 -7.30
C SER A 233 44.34 23.78 -6.42
N GLY A 234 45.38 22.95 -6.64
CA GLY A 234 46.61 22.95 -5.83
C GLY A 234 46.46 22.31 -4.44
N ARG A 235 45.28 21.80 -4.10
CA ARG A 235 44.96 21.15 -2.82
C ARG A 235 45.44 19.70 -2.72
N TYR A 236 45.81 19.08 -3.85
CA TYR A 236 46.24 17.70 -3.93
C TYR A 236 47.69 17.59 -4.40
N GLN A 237 48.40 16.58 -3.89
CA GLN A 237 49.74 16.26 -4.37
C GLN A 237 49.64 15.54 -5.71
N VAL A 238 50.07 16.22 -6.78
CA VAL A 238 49.96 15.71 -8.15
C VAL A 238 51.29 15.11 -8.59
N SER A 239 51.26 13.89 -9.13
CA SER A 239 52.43 13.28 -9.76
C SER A 239 52.80 14.09 -11.00
N ARG A 240 54.10 14.32 -11.20
CA ARG A 240 54.61 15.05 -12.36
C ARG A 240 55.57 14.20 -13.17
N ASP A 241 55.57 14.40 -14.47
CA ASP A 241 56.54 13.76 -15.35
C ASP A 241 57.92 14.46 -15.29
N ARG A 242 58.89 13.92 -16.02
CA ARG A 242 60.26 14.47 -16.11
C ARG A 242 60.35 15.91 -16.64
N TYR A 243 59.28 16.43 -17.23
CA TYR A 243 59.18 17.80 -17.74
C TYR A 243 58.35 18.70 -16.82
N GLY A 244 57.94 18.20 -15.65
CA GLY A 244 57.17 18.96 -14.67
C GLY A 244 55.68 19.08 -14.99
N ARG A 245 55.18 18.37 -16.00
CA ARG A 245 53.75 18.33 -16.37
C ARG A 245 53.02 17.37 -15.45
N ILE A 246 51.73 17.61 -15.26
CA ILE A 246 50.85 16.72 -14.49
C ILE A 246 50.83 15.35 -15.17
N PHE A 247 51.04 14.27 -14.41
CA PHE A 247 51.03 12.91 -14.91
C PHE A 247 49.88 12.10 -14.33
N LEU A 248 49.10 11.48 -15.21
CA LEU A 248 48.01 10.56 -14.89
C LEU A 248 48.30 9.21 -15.54
N ASN A 249 48.47 8.17 -14.74
CA ASN A 249 48.68 6.82 -15.24
C ASN A 249 47.34 6.15 -15.59
N ARG A 250 46.68 6.67 -16.63
CA ARG A 250 45.35 6.25 -17.11
C ARG A 250 45.37 6.06 -18.63
N ASP A 251 44.26 5.58 -19.18
CA ASP A 251 44.15 5.34 -20.62
C ASP A 251 44.03 6.66 -21.41
N PRO A 252 44.94 6.93 -22.37
CA PRO A 252 44.92 8.18 -23.13
C PRO A 252 43.73 8.30 -24.09
N GLU A 253 43.21 7.20 -24.63
CA GLU A 253 42.11 7.23 -25.60
C GLU A 253 40.78 7.57 -24.93
N HIS A 254 40.48 6.97 -23.77
CA HIS A 254 39.29 7.33 -23.00
C HIS A 254 39.37 8.79 -22.50
N PHE A 255 40.55 9.22 -22.03
CA PHE A 255 40.76 10.61 -21.64
C PHE A 255 40.58 11.58 -22.82
N ARG A 256 41.04 11.23 -24.02
CA ARG A 256 40.81 12.02 -25.25
C ARG A 256 39.32 12.23 -25.51
N THR A 257 38.51 11.18 -25.36
CA THR A 257 37.05 11.25 -25.51
C THR A 257 36.42 12.16 -24.47
N ILE A 258 36.79 12.00 -23.19
CA ILE A 258 36.31 12.86 -22.10
C ILE A 258 36.72 14.31 -22.31
N LEU A 259 37.96 14.57 -22.72
CA LEU A 259 38.45 15.92 -22.98
C LEU A 259 37.69 16.59 -24.13
N ASN A 260 37.39 15.84 -25.20
CA ASN A 260 36.57 16.34 -26.30
C ASN A 260 35.14 16.68 -25.85
N PHE A 261 34.56 15.86 -24.96
CA PHE A 261 33.28 16.18 -24.32
C PHE A 261 33.38 17.46 -23.48
N LEU A 262 34.39 17.63 -22.63
CA LEU A 262 34.56 18.86 -21.84
C LEU A 262 34.76 20.11 -22.72
N ARG A 263 35.33 19.95 -23.92
CA ARG A 263 35.45 21.03 -24.91
C ARG A 263 34.09 21.39 -25.53
N ASN A 264 33.19 20.43 -25.70
CA ASN A 264 31.84 20.64 -26.20
C ASN A 264 30.80 19.77 -25.46
N PRO A 265 30.31 20.23 -24.28
CA PRO A 265 29.43 19.42 -23.43
C PRO A 265 28.04 19.12 -24.03
N GLN A 266 27.67 19.76 -25.15
CA GLN A 266 26.38 19.54 -25.81
C GLN A 266 26.33 18.24 -26.62
N THR A 267 27.47 17.58 -26.80
CA THR A 267 27.56 16.35 -27.59
C THR A 267 28.14 15.24 -26.71
N PRO A 268 27.28 14.42 -26.08
CA PRO A 268 27.73 13.25 -25.32
C PRO A 268 28.56 12.31 -26.21
N PRO A 269 29.54 11.60 -25.64
CA PRO A 269 30.32 10.64 -26.40
C PRO A 269 29.45 9.46 -26.83
N MET A 270 29.72 8.94 -28.03
CA MET A 270 29.05 7.75 -28.57
C MET A 270 30.08 6.62 -28.72
N PRO A 271 30.14 5.67 -27.77
CA PRO A 271 31.05 4.53 -27.83
C PRO A 271 30.73 3.61 -29.02
N ARG A 272 31.77 3.02 -29.62
CA ARG A 272 31.65 2.13 -30.79
C ARG A 272 31.07 0.77 -30.41
N ASP A 273 31.47 0.26 -29.25
CA ASP A 273 31.06 -1.03 -28.74
C ASP A 273 30.82 -0.99 -27.22
N LEU A 274 30.38 -2.13 -26.69
CA LEU A 274 30.05 -2.26 -25.28
C LEU A 274 31.28 -2.09 -24.37
N ALA A 275 32.45 -2.59 -24.80
CA ALA A 275 33.66 -2.55 -23.99
C ALA A 275 34.15 -1.11 -23.82
N GLU A 276 34.10 -0.32 -24.90
CA GLU A 276 34.41 1.11 -24.88
C GLU A 276 33.39 1.89 -24.04
N SER A 277 32.10 1.54 -24.10
CA SER A 277 31.06 2.17 -23.27
C SER A 277 31.29 1.93 -21.77
N GLU A 278 31.50 0.68 -21.37
CA GLU A 278 31.79 0.31 -19.98
C GLU A 278 33.07 0.97 -19.47
N ALA A 279 34.13 0.99 -20.28
CA ALA A 279 35.39 1.63 -19.94
C ALA A 279 35.23 3.15 -19.80
N LEU A 280 34.49 3.80 -20.72
CA LEU A 280 34.28 5.24 -20.70
C LEU A 280 33.49 5.70 -19.47
N VAL A 281 32.45 4.97 -19.08
CA VAL A 281 31.67 5.26 -17.86
C VAL A 281 32.54 5.11 -16.61
N GLN A 282 33.39 4.07 -16.54
CA GLN A 282 34.33 3.89 -15.44
C GLN A 282 35.36 5.02 -15.38
N GLU A 283 35.87 5.44 -16.54
CA GLU A 283 36.86 6.50 -16.64
C GLU A 283 36.25 7.87 -16.27
N ALA A 284 35.04 8.16 -16.74
CA ALA A 284 34.29 9.37 -16.37
C ALA A 284 34.02 9.42 -14.86
N SER A 285 33.63 8.30 -14.26
CA SER A 285 33.47 8.17 -12.81
C SER A 285 34.77 8.43 -12.04
N TYR A 286 35.92 7.92 -12.53
CA TYR A 286 37.23 8.21 -11.94
C TYR A 286 37.56 9.71 -11.96
N TYR A 287 37.25 10.40 -13.06
CA TYR A 287 37.48 11.84 -13.19
C TYR A 287 36.42 12.70 -12.48
N GLY A 288 35.32 12.10 -12.01
CA GLY A 288 34.16 12.83 -11.50
C GLY A 288 33.51 13.71 -12.58
N VAL A 289 33.45 13.20 -13.81
CA VAL A 289 32.82 13.85 -14.95
C VAL A 289 31.47 13.21 -15.22
N HIS A 290 30.44 14.04 -15.36
CA HIS A 290 29.10 13.66 -15.78
C HIS A 290 28.86 14.10 -17.23
N PHE A 291 28.40 13.20 -18.07
CA PHE A 291 28.02 13.49 -19.45
C PHE A 291 26.71 14.28 -19.55
N PHE A 292 25.84 14.17 -18.54
CA PHE A 292 24.59 14.93 -18.47
C PHE A 292 24.54 15.79 -17.20
N PRO A 293 23.99 17.00 -17.27
CA PRO A 293 23.93 17.91 -16.12
C PRO A 293 22.87 17.50 -15.08
N PHE A 294 22.01 16.55 -15.40
CA PHE A 294 20.96 16.00 -14.54
C PHE A 294 20.83 14.50 -14.78
N PRO A 295 20.36 13.73 -13.79
CA PRO A 295 20.13 12.31 -13.97
C PRO A 295 18.98 12.07 -14.94
N LEU A 296 19.13 11.04 -15.77
CA LEU A 296 18.11 10.63 -16.73
C LEU A 296 17.15 9.64 -16.07
N VAL A 297 15.85 9.91 -16.17
CA VAL A 297 14.80 9.06 -15.61
C VAL A 297 14.05 8.38 -16.74
N PHE A 298 14.01 7.06 -16.73
CA PHE A 298 13.36 6.26 -17.76
C PHE A 298 12.13 5.54 -17.19
N ALA A 299 11.01 5.61 -17.90
CA ALA A 299 9.83 4.76 -17.67
C ALA A 299 9.83 3.65 -18.72
N VAL A 300 9.94 2.39 -18.28
CA VAL A 300 10.17 1.24 -19.16
C VAL A 300 9.01 0.25 -19.08
N GLY A 301 8.53 -0.21 -20.23
CA GLY A 301 7.55 -1.30 -20.32
C GLY A 301 6.20 -0.98 -19.66
N GLY A 302 5.55 -2.01 -19.12
CA GLY A 302 4.24 -1.89 -18.48
C GLY A 302 3.08 -2.24 -19.42
N HIS A 303 1.86 -1.90 -19.01
CA HIS A 303 0.62 -2.20 -19.72
C HIS A 303 -0.18 -0.90 -19.83
N ASP A 304 -0.68 -0.58 -21.02
CA ASP A 304 -1.45 0.65 -21.26
C ASP A 304 -2.96 0.51 -21.01
N GLY A 305 -3.42 -0.72 -20.75
CA GLY A 305 -4.82 -1.09 -20.58
C GLY A 305 -5.33 -2.03 -21.68
N TYR A 306 -4.59 -2.12 -22.79
CA TYR A 306 -4.90 -2.94 -23.95
C TYR A 306 -3.78 -3.96 -24.25
N GLU A 307 -2.52 -3.52 -24.23
CA GLU A 307 -1.37 -4.34 -24.59
C GLU A 307 -0.19 -4.22 -23.62
N HIS A 308 0.68 -5.23 -23.64
CA HIS A 308 1.99 -5.18 -22.99
C HIS A 308 2.92 -4.27 -23.79
N LEU A 309 3.67 -3.42 -23.10
CA LEU A 309 4.51 -2.41 -23.73
C LEU A 309 5.95 -2.87 -23.79
N ARG A 310 6.58 -2.62 -24.94
CA ARG A 310 8.04 -2.53 -25.10
C ARG A 310 8.57 -1.09 -24.98
N ALA A 311 7.66 -0.12 -24.96
CA ALA A 311 7.99 1.30 -25.06
C ALA A 311 8.78 1.78 -23.83
N MET A 312 9.79 2.62 -24.08
CA MET A 312 10.52 3.35 -23.05
C MET A 312 10.32 4.84 -23.29
N GLU A 313 10.16 5.61 -22.21
CA GLU A 313 10.14 7.07 -22.24
C GLU A 313 11.23 7.62 -21.30
N VAL A 314 11.84 8.75 -21.66
CA VAL A 314 12.76 9.50 -20.79
C VAL A 314 12.12 10.82 -20.38
N LEU A 315 12.31 11.21 -19.13
CA LEU A 315 11.90 12.51 -18.62
C LEU A 315 12.90 13.58 -19.09
N ASP A 316 12.44 14.48 -19.96
CA ASP A 316 13.16 15.69 -20.33
C ASP A 316 12.88 16.77 -19.26
N VAL A 317 13.83 16.91 -18.33
CA VAL A 317 13.76 17.89 -17.24
C VAL A 317 13.73 19.33 -17.78
N GLY A 318 14.42 19.62 -18.89
CA GLY A 318 14.47 20.97 -19.46
C GLY A 318 13.14 21.40 -20.06
N ASN A 319 12.44 20.48 -20.72
CA ASN A 319 11.15 20.76 -21.37
C ASN A 319 9.93 20.33 -20.53
N GLN A 320 10.15 19.76 -19.33
CA GLN A 320 9.10 19.25 -18.45
C GLN A 320 8.13 18.33 -19.19
N CYS A 321 8.65 17.35 -19.92
CA CYS A 321 7.84 16.40 -20.67
C CYS A 321 8.52 15.04 -20.79
N TRP A 322 7.73 13.99 -21.00
CA TRP A 322 8.24 12.66 -21.33
C TRP A 322 8.43 12.53 -22.83
N ARG A 323 9.54 11.90 -23.24
CA ARG A 323 9.90 11.68 -24.65
C ARG A 323 10.12 10.20 -24.93
N PRO A 324 9.69 9.69 -26.09
CA PRO A 324 9.92 8.29 -26.44
C PRO A 324 11.43 8.02 -26.61
N CYS A 325 11.85 6.85 -26.17
CA CYS A 325 13.19 6.29 -26.33
C CYS A 325 13.12 4.97 -27.10
N ARG A 326 14.29 4.39 -27.37
CA ARG A 326 14.40 3.08 -27.99
C ARG A 326 13.72 2.02 -27.14
N ALA A 327 12.76 1.33 -27.76
CA ALA A 327 12.02 0.24 -27.14
C ALA A 327 12.92 -0.99 -26.92
N MET A 328 12.64 -1.73 -25.85
CA MET A 328 13.21 -3.07 -25.63
C MET A 328 12.68 -4.07 -26.68
N ALA A 329 13.33 -5.22 -26.80
CA ALA A 329 12.91 -6.25 -27.77
C ALA A 329 11.62 -6.95 -27.31
N THR A 330 11.51 -7.25 -26.02
CA THR A 330 10.40 -8.02 -25.46
C THR A 330 9.45 -7.11 -24.71
N GLU A 331 8.17 -7.08 -25.11
CA GLU A 331 7.11 -6.47 -24.32
C GLU A 331 6.96 -7.19 -22.97
N ARG A 332 6.84 -6.44 -21.87
CA ARG A 332 6.74 -7.02 -20.53
C ARG A 332 6.04 -6.10 -19.54
N THR A 333 5.31 -6.72 -18.61
CA THR A 333 4.73 -6.09 -17.41
C THR A 333 5.17 -6.83 -16.15
N TYR A 334 5.12 -6.15 -15.00
CA TYR A 334 5.41 -6.74 -13.70
C TYR A 334 6.79 -7.39 -13.62
N PHE A 335 7.78 -6.79 -14.27
CA PHE A 335 9.17 -7.25 -14.25
C PHE A 335 9.97 -6.55 -13.16
N GLY A 336 11.07 -7.17 -12.76
CA GLY A 336 12.07 -6.54 -11.92
C GLY A 336 13.01 -5.67 -12.77
N ALA A 337 13.45 -4.55 -12.22
CA ALA A 337 14.42 -3.71 -12.91
C ALA A 337 15.32 -2.96 -11.93
N ALA A 338 16.54 -2.66 -12.36
CA ALA A 338 17.50 -1.87 -11.60
C ALA A 338 18.58 -1.29 -12.52
N ALA A 339 19.14 -0.15 -12.15
CA ALA A 339 20.30 0.42 -12.82
C ALA A 339 21.58 -0.12 -12.16
N LEU A 340 22.51 -0.65 -12.97
CA LEU A 340 23.82 -1.10 -12.51
C LEU A 340 24.90 -0.55 -13.43
N ARG A 341 25.85 0.18 -12.85
CA ARG A 341 26.94 0.85 -13.59
C ARG A 341 26.40 1.67 -14.78
N ASN A 342 25.36 2.47 -14.53
CA ASN A 342 24.70 3.33 -15.52
C ASN A 342 24.12 2.60 -16.74
N ARG A 343 23.78 1.32 -16.58
CA ARG A 343 22.98 0.56 -17.54
C ARG A 343 21.70 0.06 -16.89
N LEU A 344 20.61 0.12 -17.64
CA LEU A 344 19.30 -0.29 -17.16
C LEU A 344 19.15 -1.79 -17.39
N HIS A 345 18.92 -2.57 -16.34
CA HIS A 345 18.65 -4.00 -16.47
C HIS A 345 17.17 -4.23 -16.18
N VAL A 346 16.49 -4.91 -17.09
CA VAL A 346 15.11 -5.39 -16.90
C VAL A 346 15.11 -6.90 -16.96
N TYR A 347 14.42 -7.55 -16.03
CA TYR A 347 14.48 -9.00 -15.88
C TYR A 347 13.14 -9.58 -15.42
N GLY A 348 12.75 -10.67 -16.07
CA GLY A 348 11.47 -11.32 -15.84
C GLY A 348 10.27 -10.51 -16.33
N GLY A 349 9.15 -10.66 -15.64
CA GLY A 349 7.86 -10.11 -16.03
C GLY A 349 6.96 -11.12 -16.72
N GLN A 350 5.93 -10.62 -17.40
CA GLN A 350 5.00 -11.40 -18.18
C GLN A 350 4.58 -10.67 -19.45
N ASN A 351 4.07 -11.43 -20.42
CA ASN A 351 3.40 -10.92 -21.61
C ASN A 351 2.26 -11.87 -22.01
N LEU A 352 1.72 -11.68 -23.22
CA LEU A 352 0.61 -12.50 -23.72
C LEU A 352 0.99 -13.98 -23.88
N ASP A 353 2.24 -14.24 -24.30
CA ASP A 353 2.74 -15.58 -24.57
C ASP A 353 3.19 -16.33 -23.30
N TYR A 354 3.75 -15.59 -22.33
CA TYR A 354 4.40 -16.16 -21.16
C TYR A 354 3.88 -15.57 -19.85
N LYS A 355 3.37 -16.44 -18.98
CA LYS A 355 2.92 -16.08 -17.63
C LYS A 355 4.04 -15.57 -16.73
N ALA A 356 5.27 -16.00 -16.97
CA ALA A 356 6.46 -15.59 -16.25
C ALA A 356 7.68 -15.74 -17.17
N LEU A 357 8.53 -14.73 -17.19
CA LEU A 357 9.73 -14.62 -18.00
C LEU A 357 10.98 -14.80 -17.14
N CYS A 358 12.09 -15.27 -17.72
CA CYS A 358 13.40 -15.32 -17.07
C CYS A 358 14.49 -14.55 -17.84
N ASP A 359 14.19 -14.10 -19.05
CA ASP A 359 15.08 -13.31 -19.88
C ASP A 359 15.36 -11.95 -19.25
N VAL A 360 16.54 -11.43 -19.62
CA VAL A 360 17.08 -10.17 -19.16
C VAL A 360 17.45 -9.35 -20.37
N GLU A 361 17.06 -8.09 -20.38
CA GLU A 361 17.49 -7.11 -21.37
C GLU A 361 18.22 -5.97 -20.66
N ILE A 362 19.30 -5.49 -21.28
CA ILE A 362 20.19 -4.47 -20.73
C ILE A 362 20.21 -3.31 -21.72
N TYR A 363 19.94 -2.10 -21.24
CA TYR A 363 20.02 -0.89 -22.03
C TYR A 363 21.31 -0.13 -21.73
N ASP A 364 22.09 0.11 -22.77
CA ASP A 364 23.22 1.02 -22.76
C ASP A 364 22.76 2.41 -23.21
N CYS A 365 22.74 3.34 -22.26
CA CYS A 365 22.32 4.72 -22.46
C CYS A 365 23.24 5.53 -23.38
N LEU A 366 24.56 5.26 -23.41
CA LEU A 366 25.50 6.01 -24.26
C LEU A 366 25.42 5.54 -25.72
N ARG A 367 25.13 4.26 -25.93
CA ARG A 367 24.97 3.66 -27.26
C ARG A 367 23.54 3.70 -27.80
N ASP A 368 22.58 4.07 -26.96
CA ASP A 368 21.14 4.01 -27.24
C ASP A 368 20.75 2.63 -27.83
N SER A 369 21.06 1.55 -27.11
CA SER A 369 20.85 0.19 -27.59
C SER A 369 20.51 -0.79 -26.48
N TRP A 370 19.58 -1.70 -26.76
CA TRP A 370 19.28 -2.86 -25.94
C TRP A 370 20.13 -4.07 -26.36
N GLU A 371 20.54 -4.86 -25.37
CA GLU A 371 21.25 -6.13 -25.54
C GLU A 371 20.64 -7.22 -24.64
N ALA A 372 20.78 -8.47 -25.04
CA ALA A 372 20.36 -9.60 -24.20
C ALA A 372 21.38 -9.83 -23.07
N GLY A 373 20.88 -9.92 -21.84
CA GLY A 373 21.65 -10.28 -20.65
C GLY A 373 21.60 -11.77 -20.34
N ALA A 374 22.27 -12.18 -19.27
CA ALA A 374 22.16 -13.54 -18.77
C ALA A 374 20.79 -13.76 -18.12
N SER A 375 20.06 -14.78 -18.56
CA SER A 375 18.76 -15.16 -18.00
C SER A 375 18.85 -15.58 -16.53
N MET A 376 17.81 -15.26 -15.76
CA MET A 376 17.60 -15.82 -14.42
C MET A 376 17.39 -17.33 -14.50
N ARG A 377 17.68 -18.04 -13.41
CA ARG A 377 17.47 -19.49 -13.32
C ARG A 377 15.99 -19.84 -13.28
N PHE A 378 15.19 -19.02 -12.59
CA PHE A 378 13.76 -19.24 -12.44
C PHE A 378 12.96 -18.10 -13.08
N PRO A 379 11.97 -18.41 -13.92
CA PRO A 379 11.07 -17.39 -14.45
C PRO A 379 10.24 -16.79 -13.32
N ARG A 380 10.03 -15.48 -13.38
CA ARG A 380 9.26 -14.75 -12.37
C ARG A 380 8.61 -13.51 -12.94
N ARG A 381 7.39 -13.22 -12.49
CA ARG A 381 6.76 -11.90 -12.56
C ARG A 381 6.48 -11.38 -11.15
N ASN A 382 6.14 -10.11 -11.03
CA ASN A 382 5.81 -9.44 -9.77
C ASN A 382 6.90 -9.61 -8.68
N CYS A 383 8.16 -9.76 -9.09
CA CYS A 383 9.28 -9.85 -8.16
C CYS A 383 9.65 -8.45 -7.65
N ALA A 384 10.11 -8.37 -6.41
CA ALA A 384 10.73 -7.16 -5.93
C ALA A 384 12.18 -7.10 -6.45
N SER A 385 12.65 -5.90 -6.79
CA SER A 385 13.95 -5.70 -7.42
C SER A 385 14.70 -4.52 -6.83
N CYS A 386 16.01 -4.65 -6.65
CA CYS A 386 16.89 -3.55 -6.28
C CYS A 386 18.35 -3.81 -6.68
N GLU A 387 19.16 -2.76 -6.69
CA GLU A 387 20.62 -2.84 -6.76
C GLU A 387 21.21 -2.64 -5.36
N LEU A 388 22.14 -3.50 -4.97
CA LEU A 388 22.86 -3.39 -3.69
C LEU A 388 24.31 -3.82 -3.84
N GLU A 389 25.24 -2.92 -3.47
CA GLU A 389 26.70 -3.16 -3.47
C GLU A 389 27.23 -3.74 -4.80
N GLY A 390 26.71 -3.28 -5.94
CA GLY A 390 27.14 -3.67 -7.28
C GLY A 390 26.49 -4.95 -7.82
N ARG A 391 25.43 -5.44 -7.17
CA ARG A 391 24.65 -6.63 -7.56
C ARG A 391 23.18 -6.29 -7.72
N LEU A 392 22.50 -6.97 -8.64
CA LEU A 392 21.05 -6.85 -8.81
C LEU A 392 20.37 -8.00 -8.10
N TYR A 393 19.30 -7.74 -7.38
CA TYR A 393 18.53 -8.77 -6.68
C TYR A 393 17.14 -8.90 -7.29
N ALA A 394 16.74 -10.13 -7.55
CA ALA A 394 15.40 -10.52 -7.93
C ALA A 394 14.79 -11.36 -6.79
N VAL A 395 13.81 -10.80 -6.10
CA VAL A 395 13.33 -11.31 -4.82
C VAL A 395 11.88 -11.74 -4.93
N GLY A 396 11.61 -13.03 -4.68
CA GLY A 396 10.26 -13.60 -4.73
C GLY A 396 9.60 -13.46 -6.11
N GLY A 397 8.28 -13.25 -6.09
CA GLY A 397 7.42 -13.13 -7.27
C GLY A 397 6.51 -14.33 -7.47
N PHE A 398 6.10 -14.53 -8.72
CA PHE A 398 5.26 -15.64 -9.17
C PHE A 398 5.88 -16.34 -10.38
N ASP A 399 6.06 -17.67 -10.30
CA ASP A 399 6.79 -18.46 -11.31
C ASP A 399 5.91 -18.93 -12.49
N GLY A 400 4.66 -18.50 -12.55
CA GLY A 400 3.65 -18.98 -13.49
C GLY A 400 2.69 -20.02 -12.88
N THR A 401 3.07 -20.59 -11.73
CA THR A 401 2.29 -21.61 -11.00
C THR A 401 2.02 -21.24 -9.54
N ARG A 402 3.01 -20.69 -8.83
CA ARG A 402 2.92 -20.37 -7.40
C ARG A 402 3.70 -19.11 -7.04
N ILE A 403 3.37 -18.55 -5.88
CA ILE A 403 4.16 -17.50 -5.25
C ILE A 403 5.44 -18.15 -4.70
N ILE A 404 6.60 -17.54 -4.98
CA ILE A 404 7.92 -18.08 -4.65
C ILE A 404 8.63 -17.23 -3.60
N ASP A 405 9.49 -17.88 -2.83
CA ASP A 405 10.42 -17.30 -1.85
C ASP A 405 11.85 -17.16 -2.42
N SER A 406 12.13 -17.79 -3.57
CA SER A 406 13.47 -17.81 -4.14
C SER A 406 14.00 -16.40 -4.43
N VAL A 407 15.30 -16.23 -4.14
CA VAL A 407 16.02 -14.98 -4.35
C VAL A 407 17.23 -15.28 -5.23
N GLU A 408 17.41 -14.45 -6.26
CA GLU A 408 18.56 -14.54 -7.16
C GLU A 408 19.31 -13.20 -7.17
N ALA A 409 20.64 -13.26 -7.18
CA ALA A 409 21.51 -12.10 -7.31
C ALA A 409 22.36 -12.20 -8.58
N TYR A 410 22.34 -11.16 -9.40
CA TYR A 410 23.18 -11.01 -10.58
C TYR A 410 24.52 -10.39 -10.21
N ASP A 411 25.61 -11.07 -10.57
CA ASP A 411 26.97 -10.52 -10.47
C ASP A 411 27.47 -10.14 -11.86
N SER A 412 27.66 -8.83 -12.09
CA SER A 412 28.11 -8.30 -13.38
C SER A 412 29.52 -8.74 -13.79
N ARG A 413 30.36 -9.18 -12.84
CA ARG A 413 31.69 -9.71 -13.15
C ARG A 413 31.62 -11.14 -13.64
N LEU A 414 30.73 -11.94 -13.03
CA LEU A 414 30.48 -13.33 -13.42
C LEU A 414 29.48 -13.46 -14.58
N LYS A 415 28.78 -12.37 -14.92
CA LYS A 415 27.70 -12.33 -15.91
C LYS A 415 26.69 -13.47 -15.72
N SER A 416 26.30 -13.72 -14.46
CA SER A 416 25.40 -14.81 -14.12
C SER A 416 24.59 -14.54 -12.85
N TRP A 417 23.46 -15.22 -12.73
CA TRP A 417 22.59 -15.21 -11.56
C TRP A 417 22.95 -16.35 -10.60
N MET A 418 23.06 -15.99 -9.32
CA MET A 418 23.34 -16.90 -8.21
C MET A 418 22.13 -16.95 -7.28
N GLN A 419 21.81 -18.14 -6.79
CA GLN A 419 20.76 -18.30 -5.79
C GLN A 419 21.26 -17.80 -4.43
N MET A 420 20.43 -17.03 -3.76
CA MET A 420 20.67 -16.49 -2.41
C MET A 420 19.76 -17.18 -1.38
N GLU A 421 19.91 -16.81 -0.11
CA GLU A 421 18.99 -17.28 0.93
C GLU A 421 17.54 -16.93 0.57
N PRO A 422 16.60 -17.90 0.57
CA PRO A 422 15.20 -17.65 0.25
C PRO A 422 14.54 -16.77 1.31
N LEU A 423 13.48 -16.06 0.92
CA LEU A 423 12.66 -15.29 1.85
C LEU A 423 12.07 -16.20 2.95
N PRO A 424 11.92 -15.71 4.20
CA PRO A 424 11.23 -16.46 5.26
C PRO A 424 9.77 -16.77 4.91
N THR A 425 9.13 -15.90 4.11
CA THR A 425 7.77 -16.07 3.62
C THR A 425 7.76 -15.83 2.10
N PRO A 426 7.15 -16.72 1.28
CA PRO A 426 6.97 -16.48 -0.15
C PRO A 426 6.15 -15.21 -0.40
N ARG A 427 6.63 -14.30 -1.25
CA ARG A 427 5.97 -13.01 -1.51
C ARG A 427 5.95 -12.69 -2.99
N SER A 428 4.80 -12.27 -3.50
CA SER A 428 4.62 -11.65 -4.83
C SER A 428 4.15 -10.20 -4.67
N SER A 429 4.48 -9.34 -5.63
CA SER A 429 4.13 -7.91 -5.62
C SER A 429 4.58 -7.20 -4.33
N ALA A 430 5.70 -7.66 -3.77
CA ALA A 430 6.35 -7.00 -2.65
C ALA A 430 7.12 -5.78 -3.13
N MET A 431 7.37 -4.85 -2.22
CA MET A 431 8.16 -3.65 -2.47
C MET A 431 9.59 -3.91 -1.99
N ALA A 432 10.59 -3.39 -2.70
CA ALA A 432 11.98 -3.49 -2.24
C ALA A 432 12.68 -2.15 -2.31
N THR A 433 13.59 -1.92 -1.35
CA THR A 433 14.54 -0.82 -1.36
C THR A 433 15.83 -1.24 -0.67
N THR A 434 16.84 -0.40 -0.68
CA THR A 434 18.10 -0.62 0.04
C THR A 434 18.33 0.47 1.05
N SER A 435 18.72 0.11 2.28
CA SER A 435 19.13 1.08 3.29
C SER A 435 20.21 0.48 4.18
N GLN A 436 21.22 1.30 4.52
CA GLN A 436 22.35 0.93 5.38
C GLN A 436 23.08 -0.36 4.92
N GLY A 437 23.26 -0.53 3.60
CA GLY A 437 23.94 -1.70 3.03
C GLY A 437 23.13 -3.01 3.10
N LYS A 438 21.84 -2.93 3.44
CA LYS A 438 20.93 -4.08 3.49
C LYS A 438 19.79 -3.91 2.48
N LEU A 439 19.22 -5.03 2.05
CA LEU A 439 18.04 -5.07 1.19
C LEU A 439 16.80 -5.21 2.06
N TRP A 440 15.82 -4.35 1.85
CA TRP A 440 14.57 -4.30 2.61
C TRP A 440 13.41 -4.72 1.71
N VAL A 441 12.61 -5.69 2.15
CA VAL A 441 11.42 -6.17 1.45
C VAL A 441 10.20 -5.89 2.31
N LEU A 442 9.29 -5.08 1.78
CA LEU A 442 8.12 -4.60 2.50
C LEU A 442 6.85 -5.19 1.87
N GLY A 443 5.98 -5.72 2.72
CA GLY A 443 4.63 -6.16 2.32
C GLY A 443 4.62 -7.25 1.25
N GLY A 444 3.76 -7.07 0.24
CA GLY A 444 3.49 -8.07 -0.80
C GLY A 444 2.36 -9.02 -0.41
N THR A 445 2.20 -10.11 -1.16
CA THR A 445 1.20 -11.14 -0.89
C THR A 445 1.77 -12.54 -0.90
N SER A 446 1.32 -13.37 0.03
CA SER A 446 1.56 -14.82 0.12
C SER A 446 0.27 -15.63 -0.09
N GLY A 447 -0.76 -14.99 -0.68
CA GLY A 447 -2.16 -15.45 -0.69
C GLY A 447 -3.06 -14.45 0.05
N THR A 448 -2.56 -13.90 1.15
CA THR A 448 -3.07 -12.67 1.80
C THR A 448 -1.99 -11.59 1.72
N ARG A 449 -2.40 -10.32 1.69
CA ARG A 449 -1.45 -9.21 1.70
C ARG A 449 -0.84 -9.02 3.07
N LEU A 450 0.39 -8.52 3.11
CA LEU A 450 1.24 -8.47 4.28
C LEU A 450 1.60 -7.03 4.65
N ARG A 451 1.87 -6.79 5.93
CA ARG A 451 2.52 -5.56 6.44
C ARG A 451 3.93 -5.78 7.01
N SER A 452 4.31 -7.04 7.21
CA SER A 452 5.63 -7.44 7.68
C SER A 452 6.75 -7.01 6.73
N VAL A 453 7.91 -6.73 7.32
CA VAL A 453 9.13 -6.29 6.64
C VAL A 453 10.25 -7.28 6.91
N ASP A 454 10.88 -7.77 5.84
CA ASP A 454 12.04 -8.65 5.91
C ASP A 454 13.29 -7.90 5.41
N VAL A 455 14.38 -7.99 6.17
CA VAL A 455 15.65 -7.33 5.85
C VAL A 455 16.73 -8.37 5.61
N PHE A 456 17.38 -8.29 4.44
CA PHE A 456 18.46 -9.17 4.05
C PHE A 456 19.81 -8.51 4.25
N ASP A 457 20.67 -9.19 5.00
CA ASP A 457 22.08 -8.84 5.13
C ASP A 457 22.89 -9.65 4.10
N PRO A 458 23.44 -8.99 3.04
CA PRO A 458 24.18 -9.69 1.99
C PRO A 458 25.52 -10.26 2.47
N ARG A 459 26.08 -9.77 3.58
CA ARG A 459 27.36 -10.26 4.15
C ARG A 459 27.15 -11.52 4.95
N ALA A 460 26.04 -11.59 5.69
CA ALA A 460 25.64 -12.77 6.44
C ALA A 460 24.87 -13.80 5.58
N ASN A 461 24.40 -13.38 4.38
CA ASN A 461 23.45 -14.12 3.55
C ASN A 461 22.27 -14.64 4.37
N ARG A 462 21.61 -13.74 5.12
CA ARG A 462 20.52 -14.11 6.03
C ARG A 462 19.45 -13.03 6.08
N TRP A 463 18.22 -13.47 6.26
CA TRP A 463 17.05 -12.64 6.48
C TRP A 463 16.79 -12.42 7.98
N GLU A 464 16.30 -11.23 8.30
CA GLU A 464 15.79 -10.84 9.60
C GLU A 464 14.42 -10.19 9.40
N THR A 465 13.39 -10.75 10.02
CA THR A 465 12.05 -10.14 10.03
C THR A 465 11.99 -9.08 11.13
N LEU A 466 11.64 -7.85 10.76
CA LEU A 466 11.49 -6.77 11.73
C LEU A 466 10.26 -6.97 12.60
N LYS A 467 10.36 -6.49 13.85
CA LYS A 467 9.22 -6.45 14.76
C LYS A 467 8.24 -5.34 14.41
N GLY A 468 8.74 -4.22 13.92
CA GLY A 468 7.93 -3.13 13.41
C GLY A 468 7.32 -3.49 12.06
N GLU A 469 6.02 -3.27 11.94
CA GLU A 469 5.26 -3.53 10.72
C GLU A 469 4.79 -2.21 10.10
N MET A 470 4.50 -2.23 8.79
CA MET A 470 3.81 -1.11 8.15
C MET A 470 2.43 -0.90 8.79
N VAL A 471 1.94 0.35 8.79
CA VAL A 471 0.60 0.68 9.30
C VAL A 471 -0.45 0.00 8.41
N ASP A 472 -0.38 0.25 7.10
CA ASP A 472 -1.26 -0.37 6.12
C ASP A 472 -0.71 -1.72 5.62
N VAL A 473 -1.62 -2.68 5.47
CA VAL A 473 -1.34 -3.93 4.73
C VAL A 473 -1.34 -3.60 3.25
N ARG A 474 -0.25 -3.90 2.53
CA ARG A 474 -0.17 -3.55 1.10
C ARG A 474 0.65 -4.52 0.25
N SER A 475 0.20 -4.68 -0.98
CA SER A 475 0.97 -5.24 -2.12
C SER A 475 0.90 -4.27 -3.31
N ALA A 476 1.73 -4.45 -4.32
CA ALA A 476 1.69 -3.65 -5.56
C ALA A 476 1.88 -2.13 -5.33
N GLY A 477 2.51 -1.76 -4.21
CA GLY A 477 3.00 -0.41 -3.96
C GLY A 477 4.46 -0.26 -4.43
N GLN A 478 5.12 0.77 -3.94
CA GLN A 478 6.56 0.96 -4.13
C GLN A 478 7.26 1.30 -2.82
N ALA A 479 8.51 0.87 -2.69
CA ALA A 479 9.38 1.27 -1.60
C ALA A 479 10.52 2.13 -2.14
N ALA A 480 10.89 3.15 -1.38
CA ALA A 480 11.96 4.07 -1.75
C ALA A 480 12.82 4.36 -0.53
N ASN A 481 14.14 4.47 -0.71
CA ASN A 481 15.01 5.02 0.31
C ASN A 481 15.41 6.43 -0.13
N CYS A 482 14.88 7.44 0.55
CA CYS A 482 15.14 8.84 0.24
C CYS A 482 15.63 9.55 1.49
N VAL A 483 16.74 10.29 1.40
CA VAL A 483 17.37 10.99 2.53
C VAL A 483 17.59 10.07 3.75
N HIS A 484 18.04 8.83 3.50
CA HIS A 484 18.27 7.78 4.51
C HIS A 484 17.02 7.24 5.23
N HIS A 485 15.81 7.61 4.78
CA HIS A 485 14.55 7.11 5.30
C HIS A 485 13.89 6.14 4.32
N VAL A 486 13.34 5.05 4.86
CA VAL A 486 12.62 4.02 4.10
C VAL A 486 11.14 4.38 4.03
N PHE A 487 10.62 4.53 2.82
CA PHE A 487 9.23 4.82 2.53
C PHE A 487 8.50 3.63 1.93
N ALA A 488 7.23 3.48 2.26
CA ALA A 488 6.28 2.57 1.63
C ALA A 488 5.10 3.37 1.06
N LEU A 489 4.82 3.22 -0.24
CA LEU A 489 3.94 4.10 -1.00
C LEU A 489 2.85 3.31 -1.72
N GLY A 490 1.62 3.82 -1.66
CA GLY A 490 0.46 3.29 -2.40
C GLY A 490 0.24 1.77 -2.28
N GLY A 491 -0.26 1.17 -3.35
CA GLY A 491 -0.56 -0.26 -3.42
C GLY A 491 -2.01 -0.56 -3.08
N THR A 492 -2.30 -1.81 -2.68
CA THR A 492 -3.66 -2.26 -2.36
C THR A 492 -3.69 -3.21 -1.16
N ASP A 493 -4.76 -3.16 -0.35
CA ASP A 493 -5.00 -3.99 0.85
C ASP A 493 -5.88 -5.23 0.58
N ASN A 494 -6.14 -6.03 1.62
CA ASN A 494 -6.94 -7.26 1.52
C ASN A 494 -8.39 -7.00 1.10
N GLU A 495 -8.92 -5.81 1.39
CA GLU A 495 -10.25 -5.34 1.01
C GLU A 495 -10.29 -4.78 -0.43
N GLN A 496 -9.18 -4.89 -1.19
CA GLN A 496 -9.03 -4.37 -2.55
C GLN A 496 -9.17 -2.85 -2.65
N ARG A 497 -8.95 -2.13 -1.54
CA ARG A 497 -8.85 -0.67 -1.56
C ARG A 497 -7.47 -0.31 -2.10
N ILE A 498 -7.44 0.70 -2.97
CA ILE A 498 -6.19 1.20 -3.55
C ILE A 498 -5.74 2.40 -2.72
N HIS A 499 -4.51 2.33 -2.21
CA HIS A 499 -3.95 3.32 -1.33
C HIS A 499 -3.37 4.51 -2.09
N PHE A 500 -3.55 5.68 -1.51
CA PHE A 500 -2.78 6.89 -1.79
C PHE A 500 -1.83 7.21 -0.61
N SER A 501 -1.87 6.42 0.48
CA SER A 501 -1.06 6.62 1.67
C SER A 501 0.43 6.39 1.41
N ALA A 502 1.24 7.27 2.00
CA ALA A 502 2.66 7.15 2.12
C ALA A 502 3.02 6.93 3.60
N GLU A 503 3.96 6.04 3.85
CA GLU A 503 4.45 5.75 5.20
C GLU A 503 5.96 5.79 5.22
N CYS A 504 6.53 6.21 6.34
CA CYS A 504 7.97 6.31 6.55
C CYS A 504 8.36 5.54 7.81
N LEU A 505 9.41 4.74 7.70
CA LEU A 505 10.04 4.10 8.86
C LEU A 505 10.80 5.15 9.67
N ASP A 506 10.52 5.19 10.97
CA ASP A 506 11.33 5.91 11.94
C ASP A 506 12.59 5.08 12.27
N PRO A 507 13.79 5.67 12.14
CA PRO A 507 15.04 4.94 12.36
C PRO A 507 15.26 4.54 13.84
N ASP A 508 14.65 5.23 14.80
CA ASP A 508 14.93 5.06 16.23
C ASP A 508 14.08 3.97 16.88
N ASP A 509 12.78 3.92 16.58
CA ASP A 509 11.85 2.93 17.15
C ASP A 509 11.49 1.79 16.18
N HIS A 510 11.93 1.89 14.92
CA HIS A 510 11.64 0.96 13.83
C HIS A 510 10.14 0.79 13.52
N MET A 511 9.32 1.81 13.79
CA MET A 511 7.90 1.82 13.47
C MET A 511 7.60 2.68 12.24
N PHE A 512 6.57 2.30 11.49
CA PHE A 512 6.09 3.11 10.37
C PHE A 512 5.11 4.17 10.85
N SER A 513 5.24 5.38 10.31
CA SER A 513 4.33 6.50 10.52
C SER A 513 3.80 7.03 9.19
N LEU A 514 2.54 7.46 9.18
CA LEU A 514 1.91 8.04 7.98
C LEU A 514 2.56 9.40 7.64
N ARG A 515 2.70 9.65 6.35
CA ARG A 515 3.16 10.91 5.74
C ARG A 515 2.06 11.53 4.89
N ALA A 516 2.31 12.72 4.35
CA ALA A 516 1.39 13.32 3.39
C ALA A 516 1.11 12.34 2.25
N PRO A 517 -0.16 12.12 1.90
CA PRO A 517 -0.50 11.10 0.93
C PRO A 517 -0.44 11.65 -0.50
N MET A 518 -0.30 10.76 -1.48
CA MET A 518 -0.36 11.11 -2.90
C MET A 518 -1.68 11.78 -3.27
N GLN A 519 -1.69 12.56 -4.34
CA GLN A 519 -2.91 13.23 -4.83
C GLN A 519 -3.93 12.22 -5.37
N GLU A 520 -3.44 11.16 -6.01
CA GLU A 520 -4.26 10.07 -6.53
C GLU A 520 -3.86 8.73 -5.89
N SER A 521 -4.84 7.85 -5.71
CA SER A 521 -4.55 6.46 -5.32
C SER A 521 -3.92 5.71 -6.49
N ARG A 522 -2.94 4.85 -6.20
CA ARG A 522 -2.16 4.13 -7.23
C ARG A 522 -1.75 2.76 -6.71
N MET A 523 -1.93 1.73 -7.53
CA MET A 523 -1.21 0.45 -7.43
C MET A 523 -0.50 0.14 -8.75
N ASP A 524 0.48 -0.76 -8.72
CA ASP A 524 1.30 -1.14 -9.87
C ASP A 524 1.96 0.07 -10.58
N PHE A 525 2.20 1.16 -9.86
CA PHE A 525 2.94 2.32 -10.37
C PHE A 525 4.44 2.10 -10.22
N ALA A 526 5.24 2.96 -10.84
CA ALA A 526 6.69 2.95 -10.68
C ALA A 526 7.15 4.12 -9.80
N ALA A 527 8.24 3.92 -9.05
CA ALA A 527 8.87 4.96 -8.27
C ALA A 527 10.38 5.03 -8.55
N ALA A 528 10.95 6.23 -8.45
CA ALA A 528 12.39 6.46 -8.51
C ALA A 528 12.77 7.60 -7.56
N VAL A 529 13.94 7.49 -6.93
CA VAL A 529 14.49 8.56 -6.08
C VAL A 529 15.38 9.44 -6.93
N ILE A 530 15.09 10.74 -6.97
CA ILE A 530 15.84 11.74 -7.72
C ILE A 530 16.34 12.77 -6.72
N SER A 531 17.65 12.74 -6.46
CA SER A 531 18.30 13.58 -5.44
C SER A 531 17.65 13.43 -4.05
N ASP A 532 16.85 14.40 -3.63
CA ASP A 532 16.16 14.49 -2.35
C ASP A 532 14.65 14.22 -2.44
N SER A 533 14.16 13.83 -3.62
CA SER A 533 12.73 13.71 -3.90
C SER A 533 12.38 12.30 -4.39
N ILE A 534 11.18 11.82 -4.05
CA ILE A 534 10.65 10.56 -4.59
C ILE A 534 9.68 10.88 -5.71
N MET A 535 9.98 10.41 -6.92
CA MET A 535 9.06 10.49 -8.05
C MET A 535 8.23 9.21 -8.13
N VAL A 536 6.93 9.35 -8.34
CA VAL A 536 6.02 8.25 -8.70
C VAL A 536 5.41 8.55 -10.07
N SER A 537 5.21 7.52 -10.90
CA SER A 537 4.58 7.69 -12.21
C SER A 537 3.64 6.54 -12.55
N GLY A 538 2.53 6.88 -13.20
CA GLY A 538 1.54 5.95 -13.72
C GLY A 538 0.85 5.12 -12.65
N GLY A 539 0.67 3.83 -12.95
CA GLY A 539 -0.12 2.89 -12.15
C GLY A 539 -1.58 2.84 -12.57
N GLN A 540 -2.39 2.22 -11.72
CA GLN A 540 -3.82 2.08 -11.94
C GLN A 540 -4.64 2.27 -10.67
N ASN A 541 -5.86 2.77 -10.84
CA ASN A 541 -6.84 2.98 -9.77
C ASN A 541 -8.30 2.74 -10.21
N GLY A 542 -8.48 1.86 -11.19
CA GLY A 542 -9.72 1.70 -11.95
C GLY A 542 -9.62 2.34 -13.35
N SER A 543 -8.69 3.27 -13.53
CA SER A 543 -8.21 3.75 -14.83
C SER A 543 -6.69 3.57 -14.92
N VAL A 544 -6.14 3.55 -16.14
CA VAL A 544 -4.69 3.54 -16.36
C VAL A 544 -4.17 4.97 -16.30
N LEU A 545 -3.19 5.22 -15.44
CA LEU A 545 -2.70 6.55 -15.13
C LEU A 545 -1.46 6.89 -15.97
N SER A 546 -1.35 8.16 -16.38
CA SER A 546 -0.14 8.76 -16.94
C SER A 546 0.46 9.82 -16.01
N SER A 547 -0.23 10.16 -14.92
CA SER A 547 0.18 11.20 -13.98
C SER A 547 1.50 10.85 -13.29
N THR A 548 2.32 11.88 -13.08
CA THR A 548 3.58 11.82 -12.35
C THR A 548 3.47 12.76 -11.14
N GLU A 549 3.98 12.35 -9.99
CA GLU A 549 4.02 13.17 -8.78
C GLU A 549 5.41 13.09 -8.14
N PHE A 550 5.83 14.16 -7.47
CA PHE A 550 7.09 14.26 -6.75
C PHE A 550 6.82 14.55 -5.28
N TYR A 551 7.32 13.70 -4.39
CA TYR A 551 7.27 13.89 -2.96
C TYR A 551 8.60 14.46 -2.45
N ARG A 552 8.52 15.52 -1.65
CA ARG A 552 9.67 16.11 -0.95
C ARG A 552 9.59 15.80 0.54
N PRO A 553 10.42 14.87 1.06
CA PRO A 553 10.39 14.47 2.46
C PRO A 553 10.60 15.63 3.45
N GLU A 554 11.41 16.63 3.10
CA GLU A 554 11.67 17.79 3.98
C GLU A 554 10.42 18.65 4.20
N LEU A 555 9.57 18.77 3.18
CA LEU A 555 8.33 19.55 3.24
C LEU A 555 7.11 18.70 3.60
N ASP A 556 7.22 17.37 3.50
CA ASP A 556 6.10 16.43 3.57
C ASP A 556 4.96 16.83 2.61
N GLU A 557 5.31 17.10 1.35
CA GLU A 557 4.37 17.58 0.33
C GLU A 557 4.57 16.88 -1.02
N TRP A 558 3.46 16.68 -1.74
CA TRP A 558 3.44 16.16 -3.10
C TRP A 558 3.20 17.27 -4.13
N GLN A 559 4.04 17.30 -5.16
CA GLN A 559 3.92 18.21 -6.29
C GLN A 559 3.62 17.43 -7.58
N ALA A 560 2.66 17.91 -8.37
CA ALA A 560 2.39 17.31 -9.67
C ALA A 560 3.56 17.52 -10.65
N GLY A 561 3.90 16.47 -11.37
CA GLY A 561 4.91 16.43 -12.43
C GLY A 561 4.29 16.32 -13.82
N PRO A 562 5.12 16.30 -14.88
CA PRO A 562 4.63 16.10 -16.23
C PRO A 562 4.09 14.69 -16.43
N SER A 563 2.96 14.58 -17.11
CA SER A 563 2.35 13.27 -17.40
C SER A 563 3.13 12.53 -18.49
N MET A 564 3.26 11.21 -18.35
CA MET A 564 3.82 10.32 -19.38
C MET A 564 2.99 10.41 -20.66
N ALA A 565 3.64 10.23 -21.81
CA ALA A 565 2.95 10.22 -23.09
C ALA A 565 2.04 8.98 -23.22
N ILE A 566 2.47 7.84 -22.68
CA ILE A 566 1.69 6.60 -22.66
C ILE A 566 1.27 6.30 -21.21
N PRO A 567 -0.03 6.37 -20.87
CA PRO A 567 -0.54 5.87 -19.60
C PRO A 567 -0.15 4.41 -19.43
N ARG A 568 0.36 4.03 -18.25
CA ARG A 568 0.86 2.66 -18.02
C ARG A 568 0.87 2.25 -16.56
N TYR A 569 0.72 0.95 -16.32
CA TYR A 569 0.94 0.30 -15.03
C TYR A 569 1.83 -0.95 -15.18
N GLY A 570 2.38 -1.45 -14.07
CA GLY A 570 3.30 -2.59 -14.06
C GLY A 570 4.63 -2.31 -14.79
N HIS A 571 4.94 -1.02 -15.04
CA HIS A 571 6.21 -0.53 -15.58
C HIS A 571 7.22 -0.29 -14.46
N GLN A 572 8.45 0.04 -14.84
CA GLN A 572 9.52 0.40 -13.90
C GLN A 572 10.10 1.77 -14.24
N CYS A 573 10.50 2.50 -13.21
CA CYS A 573 11.22 3.77 -13.34
C CYS A 573 12.68 3.56 -12.92
N LEU A 574 13.60 3.92 -13.80
CA LEU A 574 15.03 3.72 -13.57
C LEU A 574 15.78 5.02 -13.75
N LEU A 575 16.73 5.26 -12.85
CA LEU A 575 17.59 6.43 -12.87
C LEU A 575 18.96 6.07 -13.44
N CYS A 576 19.50 6.92 -14.30
CA CYS A 576 20.85 6.81 -14.81
C CYS A 576 21.61 8.13 -14.62
N SER A 577 22.75 8.09 -13.94
CA SER A 577 23.59 9.26 -13.67
C SER A 577 24.89 9.13 -14.45
N LEU A 578 24.87 9.62 -15.70
CA LEU A 578 25.99 9.53 -16.66
C LEU A 578 26.82 10.78 -16.73
#